data_AF-A0A8T7HSA3-F1
#
_entry.id   AF-A0A8T7HSA3-F1
#
_cell.length_a   1.000
_cell.length_b   1.000
_cell.length_c   1.000
_cell.angle_alpha   90.00
_cell.angle_beta   90.00
_cell.angle_gamma   90.00
#
_symmetry.space_group_name_H-M   'P 1'
#
loop_
_entity.id
_entity.type
_entity.pdbx_description
1 polymer ?
#
loop_
_entity_poly.entity_id
_entity_poly.type
_entity_poly.pdbx_seq_one_letter_code
_entity_poly.pdbx_strand_id
1 'polypeptide(L)'
;MPEESQEYDATVHVLSPEHEKLSDDQVTELLKTFNVEYAKLPKISLSDPAIENLEVKLGDVIKITRPSPTSGTTVYYRMVIEQ
;
A
#
# COMPACT_ATOMS: atom_id res chain seq x y z
N MET A 1 10.19 -36.27 -7.53
CA MET A 1 10.84 -35.33 -6.60
C MET A 1 9.72 -34.42 -6.11
N PRO A 2 9.47 -34.33 -4.80
CA PRO A 2 8.31 -33.61 -4.30
C PRO A 2 8.48 -32.11 -4.57
N GLU A 3 7.37 -31.50 -4.95
CA GLU A 3 7.25 -30.10 -5.35
C GLU A 3 7.45 -29.24 -4.09
N GLU A 4 8.61 -28.60 -3.96
CA GLU A 4 8.90 -27.72 -2.84
C GLU A 4 8.22 -26.37 -3.14
N SER A 5 6.99 -26.21 -2.64
CA SER A 5 6.32 -24.92 -2.58
C SER A 5 7.07 -24.06 -1.55
N GLN A 6 8.14 -23.38 -1.97
CA GLN A 6 8.74 -22.33 -1.17
C GLN A 6 7.70 -21.23 -0.98
N GLU A 7 7.12 -21.17 0.23
CA GLU A 7 6.48 -19.97 0.74
C GLU A 7 7.53 -18.85 0.72
N TYR A 8 7.45 -17.99 -0.29
CA TYR A 8 8.25 -16.79 -0.36
C TYR A 8 7.45 -15.68 0.32
N ASP A 9 7.92 -15.20 1.47
CA ASP A 9 7.43 -13.96 2.07
C ASP A 9 7.80 -12.79 1.15
N ALA A 10 6.87 -12.42 0.25
CA ALA A 10 7.00 -11.30 -0.67
C ALA A 10 7.31 -9.95 0.05
N THR A 11 7.05 -9.91 1.35
CA THR A 11 7.28 -8.80 2.28
C THR A 11 8.75 -8.55 2.61
N VAL A 12 9.66 -9.53 2.44
CA VAL A 12 11.09 -9.41 2.84
C VAL A 12 12.02 -9.22 1.64
N HIS A 13 11.49 -8.87 0.47
CA HIS A 13 12.32 -8.55 -0.69
C HIS A 13 12.83 -7.11 -0.64
N VAL A 14 14.11 -6.92 -1.01
CA VAL A 14 14.78 -5.60 -1.09
C VAL A 14 14.05 -4.57 -1.97
N LEU A 15 13.15 -5.03 -2.84
CA LEU A 15 12.34 -4.22 -3.76
C LEU A 15 10.94 -3.93 -3.21
N SER A 16 10.53 -4.53 -2.09
CA SER A 16 9.22 -4.34 -1.49
C SER A 16 9.27 -3.14 -0.55
N PRO A 17 8.49 -2.07 -0.82
CA PRO A 17 8.44 -0.92 0.06
C PRO A 17 7.67 -1.22 1.35
N GLU A 18 7.83 -0.37 2.37
CA GLU A 18 7.08 -0.50 3.61
C GLU A 18 5.64 0.00 3.38
N HIS A 19 4.67 -0.84 3.73
CA HIS A 19 3.23 -0.54 3.62
C HIS A 19 2.67 -0.33 5.01
N GLU A 20 1.99 0.80 5.23
CA GLU A 20 1.38 1.16 6.51
C GLU A 20 -0.08 1.61 6.24
N LYS A 21 -1.04 1.10 7.01
CA LYS A 21 -2.42 1.56 6.91
C LYS A 21 -2.59 2.93 7.56
N LEU A 22 -3.30 3.83 6.91
CA LEU A 22 -3.71 5.11 7.51
C LEU A 22 -5.08 4.96 8.15
N SER A 23 -5.28 5.67 9.27
CA SER A 23 -6.61 5.82 9.88
C SER A 23 -7.50 6.74 9.04
N ASP A 24 -8.81 6.56 9.13
CA ASP A 24 -9.85 7.37 8.49
C ASP A 24 -9.69 8.89 8.72
N ASP A 25 -9.25 9.31 9.91
CA ASP A 25 -8.96 10.72 10.22
C ASP A 25 -7.81 11.26 9.34
N GLN A 26 -6.69 10.53 9.27
CA GLN A 26 -5.53 10.90 8.45
C GLN A 26 -5.86 10.92 6.95
N VAL A 27 -6.72 10.01 6.50
CA VAL A 27 -7.19 9.97 5.12
C VAL A 27 -7.99 11.23 4.79
N THR A 28 -8.88 11.63 5.70
CA THR A 28 -9.68 12.85 5.55
C THR A 28 -8.81 14.10 5.49
N GLU A 29 -7.78 14.19 6.34
CA GLU A 29 -6.81 15.28 6.31
C GLU A 29 -5.96 15.29 5.02
N LEU A 30 -5.53 14.12 4.53
CA LEU A 30 -4.81 13.99 3.27
C LEU A 30 -5.64 14.48 2.09
N LEU A 31 -6.90 14.07 2.00
CA LEU A 31 -7.78 14.49 0.92
C LEU A 31 -8.02 16.01 0.93
N LYS A 32 -8.14 16.60 2.13
CA LYS A 32 -8.22 18.06 2.28
C LYS A 32 -6.92 18.74 1.85
N THR A 33 -5.78 18.23 2.30
CA THR A 33 -4.45 18.81 2.03
C THR A 33 -4.10 18.76 0.55
N PHE A 34 -4.34 17.62 -0.09
CA PHE A 34 -4.06 17.43 -1.50
C PHE A 34 -5.19 17.93 -2.41
N ASN A 35 -6.35 18.28 -1.84
CA ASN A 35 -7.57 18.65 -2.57
C ASN A 35 -7.92 17.65 -3.70
N VAL A 36 -7.62 16.37 -3.48
CA VAL A 36 -7.86 15.29 -4.45
C VAL A 36 -9.10 14.50 -4.07
N GLU A 37 -9.80 14.01 -5.08
CA GLU A 37 -10.90 13.07 -4.89
C GLU A 37 -10.36 11.66 -4.66
N TYR A 38 -11.05 10.90 -3.80
CA TYR A 38 -10.80 9.47 -3.57
C TYR A 38 -10.61 8.67 -4.87
N ALA A 39 -11.40 8.98 -5.91
CA ALA A 39 -11.36 8.30 -7.20
C ALA A 39 -10.07 8.55 -8.01
N LYS A 40 -9.34 9.64 -7.71
CA LYS A 40 -8.09 10.03 -8.40
C LYS A 40 -6.85 9.46 -7.72
N LEU A 41 -6.99 8.87 -6.53
CA LEU A 41 -5.88 8.16 -5.89
C LEU A 41 -5.56 6.88 -6.68
N PRO A 42 -4.27 6.51 -6.79
CA PRO A 42 -3.88 5.21 -7.32
C PRO A 42 -4.58 4.12 -6.50
N LYS A 43 -5.14 3.13 -7.19
CA LYS A 43 -5.93 2.08 -6.57
C LYS A 43 -5.06 0.83 -6.41
N ILE A 44 -5.29 0.07 -5.34
CA ILE A 44 -4.67 -1.22 -5.07
C ILE A 44 -5.75 -2.25 -4.81
N SER A 45 -5.57 -3.46 -5.34
CA SER A 45 -6.53 -4.55 -5.20
C SER A 45 -6.43 -5.16 -3.82
N LEU A 46 -7.56 -5.49 -3.19
CA LEU A 46 -7.60 -6.20 -1.90
C LEU A 46 -6.86 -7.55 -1.94
N SER A 47 -6.79 -8.19 -3.10
CA SER A 47 -6.06 -9.45 -3.34
C SER A 47 -4.56 -9.28 -3.64
N ASP A 48 -3.99 -8.09 -3.49
CA ASP A 48 -2.56 -7.89 -3.71
C ASP A 48 -1.75 -8.50 -2.55
N PRO A 49 -0.75 -9.37 -2.81
CA PRO A 49 0.01 -10.04 -1.76
C PRO A 49 0.81 -9.08 -0.88
N ALA A 50 1.10 -7.86 -1.35
CA ALA A 50 1.78 -6.84 -0.55
C ALA A 50 0.87 -6.27 0.56
N ILE A 51 -0.44 -6.40 0.44
CA ILE A 51 -1.42 -5.91 1.41
C ILE A 51 -2.19 -7.04 2.08
N GLU A 52 -2.08 -8.27 1.60
CA GLU A 52 -2.66 -9.48 2.23
C GLU A 52 -2.18 -9.66 3.68
N ASN A 53 -0.94 -9.25 3.97
CA ASN A 53 -0.36 -9.27 5.32
C ASN A 53 -0.83 -8.10 6.21
N LEU A 54 -1.51 -7.09 5.65
CA LEU A 54 -2.07 -5.97 6.39
C LEU A 54 -3.58 -6.10 6.49
N GLU A 55 -4.13 -5.98 7.69
CA GLU A 55 -5.58 -5.91 7.90
C GLU A 55 -6.14 -4.57 7.38
N VAL A 56 -6.44 -4.52 6.07
CA VAL A 56 -7.02 -3.37 5.36
C VAL A 56 -8.42 -3.71 4.86
N LYS A 57 -9.31 -2.72 4.81
CA LYS A 57 -10.67 -2.86 4.28
C LYS A 57 -10.84 -2.09 2.97
N LEU A 58 -11.93 -2.39 2.28
CA LEU A 58 -12.35 -1.63 1.10
C LEU A 58 -12.55 -0.16 1.46
N GLY A 59 -11.86 0.73 0.75
CA GLY A 59 -11.86 2.16 1.01
C GLY A 59 -10.75 2.66 1.94
N ASP A 60 -9.95 1.78 2.55
CA ASP A 60 -8.76 2.20 3.29
C ASP A 60 -7.70 2.80 2.36
N VAL A 61 -6.84 3.64 2.92
CA VAL A 61 -5.68 4.19 2.22
C VAL A 61 -4.41 3.66 2.85
N ILE A 62 -3.56 3.11 2.00
CA ILE A 62 -2.26 2.58 2.38
C ILE A 62 -1.21 3.63 2.03
N LYS A 63 -0.39 3.93 3.02
CA LYS A 63 0.83 4.69 2.89
C LYS A 63 1.96 3.75 2.53
N ILE A 64 2.61 4.02 1.42
CA ILE A 64 3.73 3.25 0.91
C ILE A 64 4.98 4.12 1.02
N THR A 65 5.90 3.74 1.89
CA THR A 65 7.16 4.44 2.08
C THR A 65 8.25 3.67 1.38
N ARG A 66 8.90 4.29 0.38
CA ARG A 66 10.06 3.68 -0.30
C ARG A 66 11.27 4.59 -0.25
N PRO A 67 12.49 4.03 -0.08
CA PRO A 67 13.71 4.78 -0.30
C PRO A 67 13.83 5.10 -1.80
N SER A 68 14.02 6.36 -2.14
CA SER A 68 14.23 6.81 -3.51
C SER A 68 15.61 7.45 -3.65
N PRO A 69 16.42 7.07 -4.65
CA PRO A 69 17.78 7.58 -4.80
C PRO A 69 17.84 9.09 -5.05
N THR A 70 16.74 9.70 -5.53
CA THR A 70 16.67 11.14 -5.83
C THR A 70 16.22 12.00 -4.67
N SER A 71 15.40 11.47 -3.74
CA SER A 71 14.73 12.27 -2.70
C SER A 71 14.88 11.70 -1.29
N GLY A 72 15.70 10.66 -1.11
CA GLY A 72 15.87 9.94 0.15
C GLY A 72 14.70 9.00 0.41
N THR A 73 13.54 9.56 0.74
CA THR A 73 12.32 8.79 1.07
C THR A 73 11.14 9.39 0.32
N THR A 74 10.37 8.56 -0.39
CA THR A 74 9.14 8.98 -1.06
C THR A 74 7.96 8.23 -0.49
N VAL A 75 6.92 8.99 -0.13
CA VAL A 75 5.66 8.48 0.39
C VAL A 75 4.60 8.52 -0.71
N TYR A 76 3.96 7.38 -0.95
CA TYR A 76 2.82 7.24 -1.86
C TYR A 76 1.58 6.86 -1.08
N TYR A 77 0.42 7.29 -1.55
CA TYR A 77 -0.88 6.96 -0.97
C TYR A 77 -1.69 6.19 -2.01
N ARG A 78 -2.18 5.00 -1.67
CA ARG A 78 -3.03 4.18 -2.54
C ARG A 78 -4.32 3.78 -1.84
N MET A 79 -5.44 3.81 -2.56
CA MET A 79 -6.74 3.38 -2.05
C MET A 79 -6.97 1.90 -2.33
N VAL A 80 -7.42 1.16 -1.32
CA VAL A 80 -7.83 -0.24 -1.45
C VAL A 80 -9.22 -0.33 -2.10
N ILE A 81 -9.31 -1.10 -3.17
CA ILE A 81 -10.56 -1.43 -3.88
C ILE A 81 -10.72 -2.93 -4.03
N GLU A 82 -11.97 -3.37 -4.20
CA GLU A 82 -12.30 -4.70 -4.69
C GLU A 82 -12.26 -4.63 -6.21
N GLN A 83 -11.50 -5.52 -6.83
CA GLN A 83 -11.40 -5.64 -8.30
C GLN A 83 -12.16 -6.84 -8.79
#